data_AF-A0A969A2F6-F1
#
_entry.id   AF-A0A969A2F6-F1
#
_cell.length_a   1.000
_cell.length_b   1.000
_cell.length_c   1.000
_cell.angle_alpha   90.00
_cell.angle_beta   90.00
_cell.angle_gamma   90.00
#
_symmetry.space_group_name_H-M   'P 1'
#
loop_
_entity.id
_entity.type
_entity.pdbx_description
1 polymer ?
#
loop_
_entity_poly.entity_id
_entity_poly.type
_entity_poly.pdbx_seq_one_letter_code
_entity_poly.pdbx_strand_id
1 'polypeptide(L)' 'MSQDDPIKQRLNLEIEGMSVNQLTELGNQAIQMGLIAGHGYRRGQYEILRQGKVVLLPPQEALIYLQDLVRSISE' A
#
# COMPACT_ATOMS: atom_id res chain seq x y z
N MET A 1 -18.28 28.02 -8.27
CA MET A 1 -16.86 27.85 -7.83
C MET A 1 -16.90 27.01 -6.57
N SER A 2 -16.59 25.73 -6.67
CA SER A 2 -16.58 24.83 -5.51
C SER A 2 -15.44 25.25 -4.60
N GLN A 3 -15.77 25.73 -3.39
CA GLN A 3 -14.77 25.97 -2.37
C GLN A 3 -14.27 24.61 -1.91
N ASP A 4 -13.04 24.28 -2.28
CA ASP A 4 -12.32 23.15 -1.73
C ASP A 4 -12.18 23.36 -0.21
N ASP A 5 -12.94 22.54 0.51
CA ASP A 5 -13.11 22.59 1.94
C ASP A 5 -11.76 22.20 2.60
N PRO A 6 -11.04 23.14 3.25
CA PRO A 6 -9.69 22.89 3.77
C PRO A 6 -9.65 21.78 4.83
N ILE A 7 -10.81 21.47 5.44
CA ILE A 7 -10.98 20.35 6.37
C ILE A 7 -10.90 19.01 5.62
N LYS A 8 -11.52 18.89 4.44
CA LYS A 8 -11.46 17.66 3.63
C LYS A 8 -10.05 17.40 3.10
N GLN A 9 -9.32 18.45 2.73
CA GLN A 9 -7.93 18.31 2.29
C GLN A 9 -7.02 17.82 3.43
N ARG A 10 -7.16 18.36 4.65
CA ARG A 10 -6.41 17.87 5.82
C ARG A 10 -6.75 16.44 6.18
N LEU A 11 -8.04 16.09 6.16
CA LEU A 11 -8.50 14.73 6.44
C LEU A 11 -7.95 13.73 5.41
N ASN A 12 -7.94 14.09 4.13
CA ASN A 12 -7.36 13.27 3.07
C ASN A 12 -5.86 13.09 3.26
N LEU A 13 -5.11 14.14 3.59
CA LEU A 13 -3.66 14.06 3.84
C LEU A 13 -3.32 13.17 5.04
N GLU A 14 -4.13 13.22 6.11
CA GLU A 14 -3.97 12.33 7.27
C GLU A 14 -4.27 10.87 6.93
N ILE A 15 -5.35 10.62 6.17
CA ILE A 15 -5.72 9.28 5.69
C ILE A 15 -4.65 8.73 4.73
N GLU A 16 -4.13 9.57 3.83
CA GLU A 16 -3.04 9.23 2.92
C GLU A 16 -1.77 8.88 3.72
N GLY A 17 -1.41 9.68 4.73
CA GLY A 17 -0.28 9.38 5.62
C GLY A 17 -0.42 8.07 6.39
N MET A 18 -1.62 7.78 6.93
CA MET A 18 -1.91 6.50 7.58
C MET A 18 -1.76 5.32 6.62
N SER A 19 -2.25 5.46 5.38
CA SER A 19 -2.19 4.41 4.37
C SER A 19 -0.75 4.08 3.94
N VAL A 20 0.15 5.08 3.89
CA VAL A 20 1.56 4.88 3.52
C VAL A 20 2.32 4.12 4.62
N ASN A 21 2.06 4.43 5.89
CA ASN A 21 2.66 3.70 7.00
C ASN A 21 2.19 2.24 7.00
N GLN A 22 0.89 2.00 6.83
CA GLN A 22 0.33 0.64 6.76
C GLN A 22 0.87 -0.17 5.57
N LEU A 23 1.01 0.45 4.40
CA LEU A 23 1.62 -0.19 3.24
C LEU A 23 3.07 -0.61 3.51
N THR A 24 3.83 0.26 4.16
CA THR A 24 5.23 -0.02 4.51
C THR A 24 5.33 -1.19 5.49
N GLU A 25 4.49 -1.19 6.54
CA GLU A 25 4.45 -2.27 7.54
C GLU A 25 4.06 -3.61 6.91
N LEU A 26 2.96 -3.66 6.17
CA LEU A 26 2.49 -4.88 5.50
C LEU A 26 3.48 -5.37 4.43
N GLY A 27 4.08 -4.44 3.68
CA GLY A 27 5.11 -4.77 2.71
C GLY A 27 6.34 -5.40 3.37
N ASN A 28 6.80 -4.83 4.48
CA ASN A 28 7.92 -5.39 5.25
C ASN A 28 7.58 -6.76 5.84
N GLN A 29 6.36 -6.92 6.37
CA GLN A 29 5.88 -8.20 6.86
C GLN A 29 5.85 -9.25 5.73
N ALA A 30 5.32 -8.90 4.55
CA ALA A 30 5.31 -9.79 3.40
C ALA A 30 6.73 -10.19 2.93
N ILE A 31 7.71 -9.28 3.02
CA ILE A 31 9.13 -9.61 2.78
C ILE A 31 9.64 -10.61 3.82
N GLN A 32 9.41 -10.34 5.11
CA GLN A 32 9.86 -11.22 6.21
C GLN A 32 9.27 -12.63 6.11
N MET A 33 8.04 -12.75 5.60
CA MET A 33 7.36 -14.03 5.36
C MET A 33 7.78 -14.70 4.04
N GLY A 34 8.65 -14.07 3.24
CA GLY A 34 9.10 -14.61 1.94
C GLY A 34 8.02 -14.59 0.84
N LEU A 35 6.93 -13.84 1.04
CA LEU A 35 5.81 -13.74 0.10
C LEU A 35 6.12 -12.87 -1.11
N ILE A 36 6.91 -11.82 -0.90
CA ILE A 36 7.38 -10.87 -1.91
C ILE A 36 8.88 -10.63 -1.71
N ALA A 37 9.58 -10.27 -2.79
CA ALA A 37 11.00 -9.97 -2.75
C ALA A 37 11.29 -8.48 -2.47
N GLY A 38 10.28 -7.60 -2.61
CA GLY A 38 10.45 -6.17 -2.39
C GLY A 38 9.17 -5.38 -2.65
N HIS A 39 9.15 -4.14 -2.18
CA HIS A 39 8.09 -3.18 -2.43
C HIS A 39 8.62 -1.75 -2.46
N GLY A 40 7.86 -0.82 -3.01
CA GLY A 40 8.20 0.60 -3.00
C GLY A 40 7.14 1.47 -3.67
N TYR A 41 7.29 2.79 -3.58
CA TYR A 41 6.37 3.73 -4.22
C TYR A 41 7.03 4.45 -5.38
N ARG A 42 6.39 4.43 -6.55
CA ARG A 42 6.90 5.05 -7.78
C ARG A 42 5.76 5.62 -8.62
N ARG A 43 5.87 6.90 -8.99
CA ARG A 43 4.96 7.57 -9.96
C ARG A 43 3.46 7.42 -9.64
N GLY A 44 3.08 7.53 -8.37
CA GLY A 44 1.66 7.41 -7.99
C GLY A 44 1.18 5.99 -7.74
N GLN A 45 2.05 4.99 -7.91
CA GLN A 45 1.74 3.57 -7.78
C GLN A 45 2.64 2.92 -6.74
N TYR A 46 2.11 1.90 -6.08
CA TYR A 46 2.86 1.00 -5.25
C TYR A 46 3.36 -0.18 -6.10
N GLU A 47 4.66 -0.41 -6.08
CA GLU A 47 5.32 -1.52 -6.75
C GLU A 47 5.49 -2.68 -5.76
N ILE A 48 5.13 -3.89 -6.19
CA ILE A 48 5.29 -5.12 -5.42
C ILE A 48 6.02 -6.13 -6.29
N LEU A 49 7.19 -6.60 -5.86
CA LEU A 49 7.97 -7.61 -6.58
C LEU A 49 7.64 -9.00 -6.02
N ARG A 50 6.85 -9.78 -6.76
CA ARG A 50 6.42 -11.12 -6.35
C ARG A 50 6.74 -12.14 -7.42
N GLN A 51 7.45 -13.21 -7.06
CA GLN A 51 7.78 -14.31 -7.99
C GLN A 51 8.43 -13.83 -9.31
N GLY A 52 9.33 -12.85 -9.22
CA GLY A 52 10.01 -12.27 -10.38
C GLY A 52 9.15 -11.35 -11.25
N LYS A 53 7.92 -11.05 -10.85
CA LYS A 53 7.01 -10.12 -11.55
C LYS A 53 6.79 -8.87 -10.71
N VAL A 54 6.68 -7.72 -11.39
CA VAL A 54 6.29 -6.46 -10.77
C VAL A 54 4.78 -6.29 -10.91
N VAL A 55 4.10 -6.11 -9.79
CA VAL A 55 2.70 -5.71 -9.71
C VAL A 55 2.68 -4.23 -9.35
N LEU A 56 1.96 -3.42 -10.15
CA LEU A 56 1.77 -1.99 -9.92
C LEU A 56 0.31 -1.76 -9.55
N LEU A 57 0.07 -1.16 -8.39
CA LEU A 57 -1.28 -0.90 -7.88
C LEU A 57 -1.38 0.52 -7.30
N PRO A 58 -2.55 1.17 -7.36
CA PRO A 58 -2.83 2.33 -6.52
C PRO A 58 -2.66 1.97 -5.04
N PRO A 59 -2.25 2.93 -4.17
CA PRO A 59 -2.03 2.68 -2.74
C PRO A 59 -3.15 1.91 -2.04
N GLN A 60 -4.41 2.27 -2.30
CA GLN A 60 -5.57 1.60 -1.69
C GLN A 60 -5.67 0.13 -2.10
N GLU A 61 -5.43 -0.18 -3.37
CA GLU A 61 -5.48 -1.55 -3.89
C GLU A 61 -4.27 -2.36 -3.42
N ALA A 62 -3.10 -1.74 -3.34
CA ALA A 62 -1.89 -2.35 -2.80
C ALA A 62 -2.06 -2.73 -1.32
N LEU A 63 -2.79 -1.91 -0.55
CA LEU A 63 -3.07 -2.17 0.86
C LEU A 63 -3.89 -3.45 1.02
N ILE A 64 -4.99 -3.55 0.26
CA ILE A 64 -5.86 -4.75 0.25
C ILE A 64 -5.07 -5.97 -0.21
N TYR A 65 -4.30 -5.83 -1.29
CA TYR A 65 -3.48 -6.90 -1.84
C TYR A 65 -2.50 -7.47 -0.80
N LEU A 66 -1.78 -6.61 -0.09
CA LEU A 66 -0.82 -7.04 0.93
C LEU A 66 -1.50 -7.65 2.16
N GLN A 67 -2.65 -7.12 2.58
CA GLN A 67 -3.45 -7.71 3.66
C GLN A 67 -3.89 -9.14 3.33
N ASP A 68 -4.43 -9.34 2.13
CA ASP A 68 -4.87 -10.67 1.69
C ASP A 68 -3.70 -11.63 1.54
N LEU A 69 -2.57 -11.15 1.01
CA LEU A 69 -1.36 -11.94 0.85
C LEU A 69 -0.77 -12.41 2.19
N VAL A 70 -0.74 -11.52 3.19
CA VAL A 70 -0.29 -11.87 4.55
C VAL A 70 -1.27 -12.83 5.22
N ARG A 71 -2.59 -12.64 5.01
CA ARG A 71 -3.62 -13.53 5.58
C ARG A 71 -3.58 -14.94 4.99
N SER A 72 -3.20 -15.09 3.73
CA SER A 72 -3.24 -16.39 3.03
C SER A 72 -2.27 -17.45 3.59
N ILE A 73 -1.41 -17.10 4.56
CA ILE A 73 -0.54 -18.07 5.24
C ILE A 73 -0.96 -18.34 6.69
N SER A 74 -2.01 -17.69 7.17
CA SER A 74 -2.56 -17.87 8.52
C SER A 74 -3.75 -18.86 8.55
N GLU A 75 -4.06 -19.50 7.41
CA GLU A 75 -5.01 -20.61 7.24
C GLU A 75 -4.26 -21.87 6.82
#